data_AF-A0A7S0B841-F1
#
_entry.id   AF-A0A7S0B841-F1
#
_cell.length_a   1.000
_cell.length_b   1.000
_cell.length_c   1.000
_cell.angle_alpha   90.00
_cell.angle_beta   90.00
_cell.angle_gamma   90.00
#
_symmetry.space_group_name_H-M   'P 1'
#
loop_
_entity.id
_entity.type
_entity.pdbx_description
1 polymer ?
#
loop_
_entity_poly.entity_id
_entity_poly.type
_entity_poly.pdbx_seq_one_letter_code
_entity_poly.pdbx_strand_id
1 'polypeptide(L)'
;KLWRATGECSMTFSGHERFVTCASFSPDGKLIATASEDGTAKIWDARTGDCALTLRGHGAAVMSASFSHDGMSLLTASGDGTARVWCAREGSCQQILKGHRGPVNTAAYSSYGGWIVTASDDRTAKVWVAATGECRLTLRSHGDVVRSAVFMG
;
A
#
# COMPACT_ATOMS: atom_id res chain seq x y z
N LYS A 1 -16.60 -2.02 -4.71
CA LYS A 1 -17.91 -1.35 -4.52
C LYS A 1 -17.88 -0.61 -3.19
N LEU A 2 -18.53 0.56 -3.10
CA LEU A 2 -18.75 1.28 -1.84
C LEU A 2 -20.20 1.13 -1.42
N TRP A 3 -20.41 0.89 -0.13
CA TRP A 3 -21.71 0.63 0.47
C TRP A 3 -21.99 1.64 1.58
N ARG A 4 -23.25 2.01 1.73
CA ARG A 4 -23.71 2.76 2.91
C ARG A 4 -23.92 1.81 4.07
N ALA A 5 -23.96 2.36 5.29
CA ALA A 5 -24.28 1.59 6.49
C ALA A 5 -25.67 0.90 6.43
N THR A 6 -26.57 1.41 5.58
CA THR A 6 -27.88 0.79 5.30
C THR A 6 -27.80 -0.50 4.47
N GLY A 7 -26.62 -0.87 3.97
CA GLY A 7 -26.43 -2.02 3.08
C GLY A 7 -26.68 -1.71 1.60
N GLU A 8 -26.99 -0.46 1.26
CA GLU A 8 -27.16 -0.03 -0.12
C GLU A 8 -25.82 0.18 -0.82
N CYS A 9 -25.67 -0.35 -2.04
CA CYS A 9 -24.50 -0.09 -2.88
C CYS A 9 -24.58 1.35 -3.39
N SER A 10 -23.71 2.23 -2.87
CA SER A 10 -23.64 3.62 -3.30
C SER A 10 -22.86 3.77 -4.60
N MET A 11 -21.87 2.92 -4.86
CA MET A 11 -20.96 3.08 -5.99
C MET A 11 -20.23 1.80 -6.39
N THR A 12 -19.95 1.65 -7.68
CA THR A 12 -19.09 0.59 -8.21
C THR A 12 -17.89 1.22 -8.93
N PHE A 13 -16.68 0.88 -8.50
CA PHE A 13 -15.44 1.31 -9.13
C PHE A 13 -15.02 0.22 -10.12
N SER A 14 -14.81 0.60 -11.39
CA SER A 14 -14.42 -0.29 -12.48
C SER A 14 -13.14 0.23 -13.10
N GLY A 15 -12.18 -0.65 -13.42
CA GLY A 15 -10.95 -0.26 -14.11
C GLY A 15 -9.69 -1.02 -13.70
N HIS A 16 -9.74 -1.88 -12.68
CA HIS A 16 -8.74 -2.92 -12.49
C HIS A 16 -9.01 -4.08 -13.46
N GLU A 17 -7.94 -4.68 -13.97
CA GLU A 17 -8.00 -5.75 -14.98
C GLU A 17 -7.95 -7.15 -14.36
N ARG A 18 -7.59 -7.23 -13.07
CA ARG A 18 -7.54 -8.46 -12.28
C ARG A 18 -8.13 -8.24 -10.89
N PHE A 19 -8.01 -9.24 -10.03
CA PHE A 19 -8.56 -9.19 -8.67
C PHE A 19 -8.00 -8.03 -7.87
N VAL A 20 -8.90 -7.30 -7.21
CA VAL A 20 -8.56 -6.30 -6.21
C VAL A 20 -8.17 -7.03 -4.93
N THR A 21 -6.96 -6.81 -4.45
CA THR A 21 -6.37 -7.48 -3.28
C THR A 21 -6.62 -6.70 -1.99
N CYS A 22 -6.76 -5.38 -2.08
CA CYS A 22 -6.94 -4.49 -0.94
C CYS A 22 -7.74 -3.24 -1.34
N ALA A 23 -8.47 -2.68 -0.39
CA ALA A 23 -9.07 -1.35 -0.48
C ALA A 23 -8.98 -0.63 0.87
N SER A 24 -8.64 0.66 0.87
CA SER A 24 -8.54 1.49 2.07
C SER A 24 -9.01 2.92 1.81
N PHE A 25 -9.56 3.58 2.83
CA PHE A 25 -9.88 5.00 2.78
C PHE A 25 -8.67 5.86 3.14
N SER A 26 -8.61 7.08 2.60
CA SER A 26 -7.78 8.13 3.18
C SER A 26 -8.27 8.51 4.58
N PRO A 27 -7.42 9.09 5.44
CA PRO A 27 -7.81 9.51 6.79
C PRO A 27 -9.00 10.48 6.82
N ASP A 28 -9.14 11.34 5.81
CA ASP A 28 -10.25 12.28 5.68
C ASP A 28 -11.48 11.68 4.96
N GLY A 29 -11.41 10.42 4.54
CA GLY A 29 -12.48 9.68 3.85
C GLY A 29 -12.79 10.14 2.43
N LYS A 30 -12.06 11.11 1.87
CA LYS A 30 -12.34 11.67 0.54
C LYS A 30 -11.79 10.82 -0.60
N LEU A 31 -10.77 10.02 -0.33
CA LEU A 31 -10.14 9.16 -1.31
C LEU A 31 -10.27 7.69 -0.88
N ILE A 32 -10.31 6.82 -1.88
CA ILE A 32 -10.16 5.37 -1.70
C ILE A 32 -8.92 4.96 -2.48
N ALA A 33 -8.07 4.14 -1.87
CA ALA A 33 -7.00 3.44 -2.57
C ALA A 33 -7.38 1.98 -2.77
N THR A 34 -7.04 1.41 -3.92
CA THR A 34 -7.16 -0.02 -4.20
C THR A 34 -5.85 -0.58 -4.73
N ALA A 35 -5.54 -1.82 -4.38
CA ALA A 35 -4.42 -2.59 -4.93
C ALA A 35 -4.95 -3.78 -5.74
N SER A 36 -4.19 -4.26 -6.72
CA SER A 36 -4.65 -5.31 -7.63
C SER A 36 -3.54 -6.25 -8.09
N GLU A 37 -3.94 -7.46 -8.45
CA GLU A 37 -3.11 -8.45 -9.13
C GLU A 37 -2.67 -8.03 -10.54
N ASP A 38 -3.23 -6.95 -11.10
CA ASP A 38 -2.78 -6.35 -12.35
C ASP A 38 -1.47 -5.54 -12.20
N GLY A 39 -0.90 -5.50 -10.99
CA GLY A 39 0.35 -4.79 -10.71
C GLY A 39 0.18 -3.27 -10.57
N THR A 40 -1.05 -2.78 -10.45
CA THR A 40 -1.35 -1.38 -10.21
C THR A 40 -2.02 -1.16 -8.86
N ALA A 41 -1.82 0.04 -8.32
CA ALA A 41 -2.71 0.61 -7.34
C ALA A 41 -3.47 1.78 -7.97
N LYS A 42 -4.69 2.05 -7.53
CA LYS A 42 -5.50 3.17 -8.00
C LYS A 42 -5.98 4.01 -6.83
N ILE A 43 -6.11 5.31 -7.05
CA ILE A 43 -6.74 6.25 -6.12
C ILE A 43 -8.01 6.78 -6.77
N TRP A 44 -9.10 6.73 -6.03
CA TRP A 44 -10.44 7.09 -6.46
C TRP A 44 -10.97 8.24 -5.60
N ASP A 45 -11.73 9.15 -6.21
CA ASP A 45 -12.56 10.10 -5.45
C ASP A 45 -13.76 9.34 -4.85
N ALA A 46 -13.89 9.35 -3.53
CA ALA A 46 -14.92 8.59 -2.82
C ALA A 46 -16.35 9.14 -3.03
N ARG A 47 -16.47 10.40 -3.45
CA ARG A 47 -17.74 11.09 -3.69
C ARG A 47 -18.22 10.91 -5.12
N THR A 48 -17.32 11.00 -6.12
CA THR A 48 -17.70 10.90 -7.53
C THR A 48 -17.52 9.51 -8.12
N GLY A 49 -16.59 8.72 -7.59
CA GLY A 49 -16.23 7.41 -8.12
C GLY A 49 -15.17 7.43 -9.19
N ASP A 50 -14.68 8.61 -9.54
CA ASP A 50 -13.71 8.78 -10.61
C ASP A 50 -12.35 8.22 -10.19
N CYS A 51 -11.69 7.54 -11.12
CA CYS A 51 -10.30 7.12 -10.96
C CYS A 51 -9.39 8.34 -11.10
N ALA A 52 -9.00 8.95 -9.98
CA ALA A 52 -8.10 10.11 -9.98
C ALA A 52 -6.68 9.74 -10.44
N LEU A 53 -6.15 8.61 -9.99
CA LEU A 53 -4.79 8.17 -10.31
C LEU A 53 -4.71 6.66 -10.56
N THR A 54 -3.88 6.26 -11.52
CA THR A 54 -3.43 4.87 -11.70
C THR A 54 -1.91 4.81 -11.50
N LEU A 55 -1.49 4.19 -10.40
CA LEU A 55 -0.10 4.10 -9.97
C LEU A 55 0.53 2.85 -10.61
N ARG A 56 1.32 3.08 -11.65
CA ARG A 56 2.01 2.02 -12.40
C ARG A 56 3.48 1.95 -11.99
N GLY A 57 4.02 0.74 -11.99
CA GLY A 57 5.46 0.53 -11.89
C GLY A 57 5.87 -0.72 -11.12
N HIS A 58 4.96 -1.34 -10.35
CA HIS A 58 5.22 -2.66 -9.78
C HIS A 58 5.31 -3.72 -10.88
N GLY A 59 6.24 -4.66 -10.71
CA GLY A 59 6.49 -5.74 -11.67
C GLY A 59 5.62 -6.98 -11.47
N ALA A 60 4.84 -7.01 -10.40
CA ALA A 60 3.94 -8.10 -10.02
C ALA A 60 2.75 -7.55 -9.23
N ALA A 61 1.86 -8.43 -8.77
CA ALA A 61 0.67 -8.09 -8.00
C ALA A 61 0.98 -7.11 -6.85
N VAL A 62 0.15 -6.08 -6.70
CA VAL A 62 0.18 -5.21 -5.52
C VAL A 62 -0.72 -5.86 -4.47
N MET A 63 -0.15 -6.20 -3.32
CA MET A 63 -0.80 -7.00 -2.27
C MET A 63 -1.49 -6.13 -1.22
N SER A 64 -0.99 -4.91 -1.00
CA SER A 64 -1.52 -3.97 0.00
C SER A 64 -1.35 -2.53 -0.47
N ALA A 65 -2.29 -1.66 -0.09
CA ALA A 65 -2.22 -0.21 -0.27
C ALA A 65 -2.84 0.52 0.94
N SER A 66 -2.11 1.45 1.53
CA SER A 66 -2.56 2.24 2.70
C SER A 66 -2.04 3.67 2.64
N PHE A 67 -2.88 4.63 3.00
CA PHE A 67 -2.46 6.03 3.13
C PHE A 67 -1.57 6.25 4.36
N SER A 68 -0.69 7.24 4.28
CA SER A 68 -0.07 7.85 5.46
C SER A 68 -1.12 8.53 6.34
N HIS A 69 -0.77 8.79 7.60
CA HIS A 69 -1.70 9.37 8.58
C HIS A 69 -2.20 10.78 8.20
N ASP A 70 -1.40 11.53 7.45
CA ASP A 70 -1.76 12.84 6.89
C ASP A 70 -2.48 12.76 5.52
N GLY A 71 -2.62 11.55 4.96
CA GLY A 71 -3.22 11.31 3.65
C GLY A 71 -2.38 11.76 2.45
N MET A 72 -1.19 12.32 2.66
CA MET A 72 -0.37 12.92 1.60
C MET A 72 0.38 11.89 0.76
N SER A 73 0.58 10.69 1.29
CA SER A 73 1.28 9.61 0.62
C SER A 73 0.47 8.32 0.64
N LEU A 74 0.66 7.49 -0.39
CA LEU A 74 0.18 6.11 -0.42
C LEU A 74 1.38 5.16 -0.34
N LEU A 75 1.31 4.19 0.55
CA LEU A 75 2.27 3.11 0.67
C LEU A 75 1.68 1.83 0.07
N THR A 76 2.47 1.16 -0.75
CA THR A 76 2.08 -0.09 -1.42
C THR A 76 3.12 -1.17 -1.17
N ALA A 77 2.70 -2.43 -1.15
CA ALA A 77 3.57 -3.62 -1.07
C ALA A 77 3.23 -4.58 -2.21
N SER A 78 4.24 -5.24 -2.79
CA SER A 78 4.05 -6.06 -3.98
C SER A 78 4.81 -7.39 -3.96
N GLY A 79 4.27 -8.34 -4.72
CA GLY A 79 4.94 -9.59 -5.07
C GLY A 79 6.27 -9.43 -5.80
N ASP A 80 6.60 -8.22 -6.29
CA ASP A 80 7.88 -7.93 -6.93
C ASP A 80 9.05 -7.75 -5.94
N GLY A 81 8.79 -7.95 -4.65
CA GLY A 81 9.79 -7.82 -3.59
C GLY A 81 10.09 -6.37 -3.19
N THR A 82 9.24 -5.43 -3.60
CA THR A 82 9.34 -4.01 -3.21
C THR A 82 8.09 -3.51 -2.50
N ALA A 83 8.31 -2.51 -1.65
CA ALA A 83 7.27 -1.58 -1.26
C ALA A 83 7.57 -0.21 -1.87
N ARG A 84 6.55 0.60 -2.12
CA ARG A 84 6.70 1.93 -2.73
C ARG A 84 5.87 2.97 -2.02
N VAL A 85 6.44 4.17 -1.90
CA VAL A 85 5.79 5.38 -1.41
C VAL A 85 5.46 6.26 -2.60
N TRP A 86 4.19 6.65 -2.71
CA TRP A 86 3.66 7.47 -3.81
C TRP A 86 3.12 8.78 -3.25
N CYS A 87 3.28 9.87 -3.99
CA CYS A 87 2.54 11.10 -3.73
C CYS A 87 1.05 10.87 -4.03
N ALA A 88 0.19 10.99 -3.03
CA ALA A 88 -1.25 10.71 -3.19
C ALA A 88 -1.97 11.71 -4.11
N ARG A 89 -1.39 12.90 -4.31
CA ARG A 89 -1.94 13.95 -5.16
C ARG A 89 -1.52 13.83 -6.62
N GLU A 90 -0.27 13.46 -6.86
CA GLU A 90 0.34 13.48 -8.19
C GLU A 90 0.53 12.09 -8.79
N GLY A 91 0.52 11.04 -7.95
CA GLY A 91 0.80 9.68 -8.35
C GLY A 91 2.28 9.41 -8.67
N SER A 92 3.16 10.35 -8.38
CA SER A 92 4.61 10.19 -8.56
C SER A 92 5.19 9.24 -7.52
N CYS A 93 6.02 8.28 -7.96
CA CYS A 93 6.73 7.37 -7.06
C CYS A 93 7.87 8.12 -6.37
N GLN A 94 7.76 8.33 -5.07
CA GLN A 94 8.75 9.07 -4.28
C GLN A 94 9.87 8.16 -3.79
N GLN A 95 9.53 6.94 -3.32
CA GLN A 95 10.51 5.98 -2.81
C GLN A 95 10.21 4.56 -3.29
N ILE A 96 11.28 3.79 -3.54
CA ILE A 96 11.21 2.35 -3.80
C ILE A 96 12.04 1.62 -2.75
N LEU A 97 11.37 0.91 -1.85
CA LEU A 97 11.97 0.16 -0.75
C LEU A 97 12.45 -1.20 -1.27
N LYS A 98 13.68 -1.23 -1.81
CA LYS A 98 14.31 -2.45 -2.34
C LYS A 98 15.16 -3.15 -1.29
N GLY A 99 15.08 -4.47 -1.23
CA GLY A 99 15.96 -5.27 -0.37
C GLY A 99 15.39 -6.59 0.14
N HIS A 100 14.09 -6.84 -0.06
CA HIS A 100 13.51 -8.16 0.14
C HIS A 100 13.89 -9.11 -1.01
N ARG A 101 13.98 -10.40 -0.70
CA ARG A 101 14.31 -11.47 -1.67
C ARG A 101 13.09 -12.28 -2.11
N GLY A 102 11.91 -11.90 -1.64
CA GLY A 102 10.64 -12.51 -1.98
C GLY A 102 9.51 -11.48 -1.88
N PRO A 103 8.27 -11.89 -2.20
CA PRO A 103 7.09 -11.04 -2.10
C PRO A 103 7.02 -10.22 -0.81
N VAL A 104 6.66 -8.95 -0.93
CA VAL A 104 6.31 -8.11 0.24
C VAL A 104 4.79 -8.18 0.40
N ASN A 105 4.35 -8.77 1.51
CA ASN A 105 2.94 -9.00 1.79
C ASN A 105 2.27 -7.73 2.30
N THR A 106 2.92 -7.03 3.23
CA THR A 106 2.39 -5.81 3.84
C THR A 106 3.48 -4.76 4.01
N ALA A 107 3.06 -3.51 4.03
CA ALA A 107 3.87 -2.38 4.43
C ALA A 107 3.00 -1.42 5.25
N ALA A 108 3.53 -0.87 6.34
CA ALA A 108 2.79 0.02 7.23
C ALA A 108 3.67 1.19 7.70
N TYR A 109 3.07 2.37 7.80
CA TYR A 109 3.69 3.53 8.44
C TYR A 109 3.65 3.40 9.96
N SER A 110 4.68 3.96 10.61
CA SER A 110 4.62 4.34 12.02
C SER A 110 3.64 5.50 12.25
N SER A 111 3.18 5.68 13.49
CA SER A 111 2.18 6.71 13.85
C SER A 111 2.59 8.13 13.44
N TYR A 112 3.89 8.46 13.53
CA TYR A 112 4.43 9.76 13.12
C TYR A 112 4.91 9.80 11.66
N GLY A 113 4.72 8.73 10.89
CA GLY A 113 5.05 8.67 9.46
C GLY A 113 6.55 8.58 9.10
N GLY A 114 7.46 8.79 10.06
CA GLY A 114 8.90 8.79 9.79
C GLY A 114 9.49 7.42 9.42
N TRP A 115 8.84 6.35 9.86
CA TRP A 115 9.26 4.97 9.64
C TRP A 115 8.22 4.16 8.88
N ILE A 116 8.70 3.20 8.10
CA ILE A 116 7.91 2.15 7.46
C ILE A 116 8.40 0.79 7.93
N VAL A 117 7.49 -0.15 8.16
CA VAL A 117 7.81 -1.57 8.35
C VAL A 117 7.22 -2.38 7.19
N THR A 118 7.99 -3.32 6.68
CA THR A 118 7.55 -4.28 5.64
C THR A 118 7.67 -5.70 6.16
N ALA A 119 6.78 -6.59 5.69
CA ALA A 119 6.78 -8.02 5.99
C ALA A 119 6.80 -8.83 4.69
N SER A 120 7.64 -9.86 4.63
CA SER A 120 7.90 -10.59 3.39
C SER A 120 7.97 -12.11 3.57
N ASP A 121 7.69 -12.80 2.46
CA ASP A 121 7.90 -14.23 2.30
C ASP A 121 9.38 -14.64 2.39
N ASP A 122 10.32 -13.69 2.33
CA ASP A 122 11.73 -13.94 2.61
C ASP A 122 12.05 -14.15 4.10
N ARG A 123 11.00 -14.30 4.92
CA ARG A 123 11.05 -14.54 6.38
C ARG A 123 11.65 -13.38 7.15
N THR A 124 11.67 -12.19 6.56
CA THR A 124 12.13 -10.98 7.23
C THR A 124 11.05 -9.93 7.32
N ALA A 125 11.12 -9.16 8.39
CA ALA A 125 10.55 -7.82 8.43
C ALA A 125 11.68 -6.80 8.32
N LYS A 126 11.44 -5.69 7.61
CA LYS A 126 12.43 -4.61 7.47
C LYS A 126 11.84 -3.29 7.92
N VAL A 127 12.67 -2.45 8.55
CA VAL A 127 12.31 -1.10 8.96
C VAL A 127 13.09 -0.10 8.12
N TRP A 128 12.38 0.89 7.59
CA TRP A 128 12.88 1.86 6.62
C TRP A 128 12.61 3.28 7.07
N VAL A 129 13.52 4.20 6.74
CA VAL A 129 13.24 5.64 6.83
C VAL A 129 12.30 6.02 5.69
N ALA A 130 11.10 6.52 6.00
CA ALA A 130 10.07 6.79 5.00
C ALA A 130 10.50 7.85 3.97
N ALA A 131 11.23 8.88 4.42
CA ALA A 131 11.63 10.01 3.59
C ALA A 131 12.74 9.67 2.58
N THR A 132 13.58 8.67 2.87
CA THR A 132 14.77 8.35 2.05
C THR A 132 14.72 6.95 1.44
N GLY A 133 13.81 6.09 1.91
CA GLY A 133 13.75 4.69 1.54
C GLY A 133 14.92 3.84 2.06
N GLU A 134 15.73 4.38 2.96
CA GLU A 134 16.89 3.67 3.54
C GLU A 134 16.44 2.58 4.52
N CYS A 135 16.90 1.34 4.31
CA CYS A 135 16.68 0.24 5.24
C CYS A 135 17.58 0.41 6.48
N ARG A 136 16.99 0.58 7.67
CA ARG A 136 17.73 0.67 8.94
C ARG A 136 17.85 -0.65 9.69
N LEU A 137 16.86 -1.52 9.57
CA LEU A 137 16.83 -2.77 10.32
C LEU A 137 16.26 -3.90 9.48
N THR A 138 16.81 -5.11 9.65
CA THR A 138 16.22 -6.35 9.13
C THR A 138 16.06 -7.33 10.29
N LEU A 139 14.82 -7.67 10.59
CA LEU A 139 14.41 -8.63 11.61
C LEU A 139 14.32 -10.03 10.99
N ARG A 140 15.11 -10.98 11.49
CA ARG A 140 15.32 -12.31 10.87
C ARG A 140 14.91 -13.49 11.75
N SER A 141 14.24 -13.25 12.88
CA SER A 141 13.90 -14.30 13.85
C SER A 141 12.74 -15.19 13.43
N HIS A 142 12.06 -14.90 12.32
CA HIS A 142 10.91 -15.68 11.86
C HIS A 142 11.37 -16.95 11.13
N GLY A 143 10.87 -18.11 11.57
CA GLY A 143 11.17 -19.41 10.96
C GLY A 143 10.46 -19.65 9.62
N ASP A 144 9.51 -18.80 9.27
CA ASP A 144 8.70 -18.89 8.05
C ASP A 144 8.29 -17.49 7.55
N VAL A 145 7.46 -17.42 6.50
CA VAL A 145 6.97 -16.19 5.87
C VAL A 145 6.40 -15.20 6.90
N VAL A 146 6.74 -13.91 6.75
CA VAL A 146 6.14 -12.84 7.55
C VAL A 146 4.99 -12.25 6.75
N ARG A 147 3.76 -12.55 7.18
CA ARG A 147 2.55 -12.09 6.49
C ARG A 147 2.11 -10.69 6.88
N SER A 148 2.47 -10.22 8.06
CA SER A 148 2.08 -8.88 8.54
C SER A 148 3.11 -8.34 9.52
N ALA A 149 3.31 -7.04 9.47
CA ALA A 149 4.05 -6.28 10.47
C ALA A 149 3.41 -4.89 10.58
N VAL A 150 3.29 -4.39 11.81
CA VAL A 150 2.70 -3.09 12.14
C VAL A 150 3.50 -2.44 13.24
N PHE A 151 3.47 -1.11 13.31
CA PHE A 151 3.88 -0.38 14.51
C PHE A 151 2.70 -0.34 15.49
N MET A 152 2.97 -0.54 16.78
CA MET A 152 2.01 -0.21 17.83
C MET A 152 2.17 1.27 18.19
N GLY A 153 1.05 1.97 18.29
CA GLY A 153 0.96 3.36 18.75
C GLY A 153 0.75 3.45 20.26
#